data_AF-A0A965PRS0-F1
#
_entry.id   AF-A0A965PRS0-F1
#
_cell.length_a   1.000
_cell.length_b   1.000
_cell.length_c   1.000
_cell.angle_alpha   90.00
_cell.angle_beta   90.00
_cell.angle_gamma   90.00
#
_symmetry.space_group_name_H-M   'P 1'
#
loop_
_entity.id
_entity.type
_entity.pdbx_description
1 polymer ?
#
loop_
_entity_poly.entity_id
_entity_poly.type
_entity_poly.pdbx_seq_one_letter_code
_entity_poly.pdbx_strand_id
1 'polypeptide(L)'
;MSQFRTSKKNWSTSIVDSNILYERLIEENLEKGFQVKLVVNDFREVTYIQLRKYFLSYEGEWIPSREGVSIPASIENIYQLLYSLLDICSKAEGQEVIKFFYDNISKK
;
A
#
# COMPACT_ATOMS: atom_id res chain seq x y z
N MET A 1 -42.98 -32.69 -3.34
CA MET A 1 -42.81 -32.06 -2.02
C MET A 1 -41.43 -31.43 -1.97
N SER A 2 -41.41 -30.10 -1.97
CA SER A 2 -40.24 -29.25 -1.75
C SER A 2 -39.65 -29.50 -0.36
N GLN A 3 -38.34 -29.51 -0.25
CA GLN A 3 -37.65 -28.89 0.88
C GLN A 3 -36.23 -28.49 0.48
N PHE A 4 -36.10 -27.20 0.17
CA PHE A 4 -34.86 -26.44 0.21
C PHE A 4 -34.20 -26.59 1.59
N ARG A 5 -32.90 -26.90 1.62
CA ARG A 5 -32.02 -26.58 2.75
C ARG A 5 -30.75 -25.93 2.21
N THR A 6 -30.84 -24.62 1.98
CA THR A 6 -29.69 -23.72 2.00
C THR A 6 -29.11 -23.71 3.40
N SER A 7 -27.82 -24.01 3.56
CA SER A 7 -27.14 -23.81 4.85
C SER A 7 -25.70 -23.34 4.68
N LYS A 8 -25.56 -22.04 4.99
CA LYS A 8 -24.45 -21.38 5.68
C LYS A 8 -23.12 -21.27 4.93
N LYS A 9 -23.01 -20.12 4.26
CA LYS A 9 -21.77 -19.43 3.90
C LYS A 9 -20.94 -19.24 5.18
N ASN A 10 -19.83 -19.98 5.30
CA ASN A 10 -18.85 -19.79 6.37
C ASN A 10 -18.09 -18.49 6.12
N TRP A 11 -18.33 -17.48 6.95
CA TRP A 11 -17.51 -16.26 7.00
C TRP A 11 -16.49 -16.42 8.13
N SER A 12 -15.36 -17.04 7.80
CA SER A 12 -14.16 -17.00 8.63
C SER A 12 -12.95 -17.24 7.74
N THR A 13 -12.76 -16.35 6.77
CA THR A 13 -11.46 -16.14 6.16
C THR A 13 -11.00 -14.80 6.70
N SER A 14 -10.06 -14.83 7.63
CA SER A 14 -9.22 -13.69 7.96
C SER A 14 -8.71 -13.13 6.64
N ILE A 15 -9.23 -11.94 6.28
CA ILE A 15 -8.94 -11.28 5.01
C ILE A 15 -7.54 -10.70 5.14
N VAL A 16 -6.52 -11.55 5.02
CA VAL A 16 -5.32 -11.10 4.34
C VAL A 16 -5.81 -10.74 2.95
N ASP A 17 -5.87 -9.44 2.63
CA ASP A 17 -6.31 -8.93 1.33
C ASP A 17 -5.47 -9.63 0.26
N SER A 18 -6.01 -10.71 -0.32
CA SER A 18 -5.34 -11.58 -1.30
C SER A 18 -4.93 -10.85 -2.58
N ASN A 19 -5.31 -9.58 -2.68
CA ASN A 19 -5.09 -8.72 -3.82
C ASN A 19 -4.00 -7.68 -3.57
N ILE A 20 -3.34 -7.66 -2.41
CA ILE A 20 -2.16 -6.81 -2.18
C ILE A 20 -0.95 -7.43 -2.88
N LEU A 21 -0.37 -6.68 -3.80
CA LEU A 21 0.81 -7.04 -4.57
C LEU A 21 2.10 -6.52 -3.93
N TYR A 22 2.00 -5.41 -3.20
CA TYR A 22 3.12 -4.78 -2.52
C TYR A 22 2.63 -3.98 -1.31
N GLU A 23 3.41 -4.00 -0.23
CA GLU A 23 3.19 -3.16 0.94
C GLU A 23 4.54 -2.67 1.49
N ARG A 24 4.59 -1.40 1.87
CA ARG A 24 5.73 -0.83 2.60
C ARG A 24 5.28 0.19 3.63
N LEU A 25 5.76 0.04 4.86
CA LEU A 25 5.59 1.04 5.91
C LEU A 25 6.35 2.33 5.55
N ILE A 26 5.65 3.46 5.65
CA ILE A 26 6.19 4.80 5.40
C ILE A 26 6.34 5.57 6.71
N GLU A 27 5.33 5.50 7.58
CA GLU A 27 5.29 6.20 8.87
C GLU A 27 4.61 5.32 9.91
N GLU A 28 5.11 5.34 11.15
CA GLU A 28 4.45 4.72 12.29
C GLU A 28 4.42 5.69 13.48
N ASN A 29 3.24 5.82 14.08
CA ASN A 29 3.05 6.55 15.32
C ASN A 29 2.25 5.70 16.31
N LEU A 30 2.96 5.05 17.23
CA LEU A 30 2.36 4.16 18.24
C LEU A 30 1.54 4.92 19.29
N GLU A 31 1.97 6.14 19.67
CA GLU A 31 1.24 6.96 20.65
C GLU A 31 -0.16 7.33 20.16
N LYS A 32 -0.29 7.64 18.87
CA LYS A 32 -1.55 7.96 18.22
C LYS A 32 -2.21 6.75 17.54
N GLY A 33 -1.57 5.58 17.63
CA GLY A 33 -2.07 4.32 17.07
C GLY A 33 -2.35 4.37 15.57
N PHE A 34 -1.45 4.94 14.76
CA PHE A 34 -1.61 4.90 13.31
C PHE A 34 -0.32 4.57 12.56
N GLN A 35 -0.49 4.04 11.34
CA GLN A 35 0.57 3.86 10.36
C GLN A 35 0.15 4.52 9.03
N VAL A 36 1.13 4.88 8.21
CA VAL A 36 0.91 5.17 6.78
C VAL A 36 1.73 4.17 5.99
N LYS A 37 1.09 3.54 5.01
CA LYS A 37 1.72 2.53 4.16
C LYS A 37 1.53 2.86 2.68
N LEU A 38 2.55 2.56 1.88
CA LEU A 38 2.45 2.45 0.44
C LEU A 38 1.95 1.05 0.11
N VAL A 39 0.83 0.94 -0.58
CA VAL A 39 0.21 -0.34 -0.94
C VAL A 39 -0.04 -0.37 -2.44
N VAL A 40 0.28 -1.49 -3.09
CA VAL A 40 -0.15 -1.77 -4.46
C VAL A 40 -1.10 -2.94 -4.42
N ASN A 41 -2.26 -2.82 -5.05
CA ASN A 41 -3.27 -3.87 -5.07
C ASN A 41 -4.07 -3.90 -6.38
N ASP A 42 -4.69 -5.04 -6.67
CA ASP A 42 -5.65 -5.15 -7.77
C ASP A 42 -7.10 -4.99 -7.29
N PHE A 43 -7.88 -4.24 -8.07
CA PHE A 43 -9.31 -4.11 -7.88
C PHE A 43 -10.01 -3.96 -9.22
N ARG A 44 -10.90 -4.92 -9.54
CA ARG A 44 -11.67 -4.94 -10.81
C ARG A 44 -10.78 -4.72 -12.04
N GLU A 45 -9.74 -5.55 -12.17
CA GLU A 45 -8.80 -5.56 -13.30
C GLU A 45 -7.90 -4.31 -13.42
N VAL A 46 -7.97 -3.39 -12.46
CA VAL A 46 -7.09 -2.24 -12.38
C VAL A 46 -6.17 -2.38 -11.18
N THR A 47 -4.87 -2.24 -11.42
CA THR A 47 -3.88 -2.13 -10.35
C THR A 47 -3.84 -0.69 -9.84
N TYR A 48 -3.85 -0.53 -8.52
CA TYR A 48 -3.80 0.76 -7.84
C TYR A 48 -2.54 0.87 -6.99
N ILE A 49 -1.98 2.08 -6.94
CA ILE A 49 -0.96 2.47 -5.97
C ILE A 49 -1.64 3.41 -4.97
N GLN A 50 -1.46 3.12 -3.68
CA GLN A 50 -2.13 3.80 -2.59
C GLN A 50 -1.13 4.27 -1.55
N LEU A 51 -1.29 5.49 -1.07
CA LEU A 51 -0.72 5.91 0.20
C LEU A 51 -1.88 5.95 1.19
N ARG A 52 -1.93 4.98 2.10
CA ARG A 52 -3.10 4.71 2.93
C ARG A 52 -2.75 4.69 4.40
N LYS A 53 -3.59 5.31 5.22
CA LYS A 53 -3.45 5.29 6.66
C LYS A 53 -4.14 4.07 7.25
N TYR A 54 -3.53 3.48 8.26
CA TYR A 54 -4.03 2.38 9.06
C TYR A 54 -4.14 2.83 10.52
N PHE A 55 -5.12 2.32 11.26
CA PHE A 55 -5.25 2.56 12.70
C PHE A 55 -5.09 1.25 13.46
N LEU A 56 -4.59 1.35 14.69
CA LEU A 56 -4.43 0.20 15.59
C LEU A 56 -5.79 -0.13 16.21
N SER A 57 -6.26 -1.36 16.04
CA SER A 57 -7.48 -1.84 16.70
C SER A 57 -7.23 -2.16 18.17
N TYR A 58 -8.30 -2.37 18.94
CA TYR A 58 -8.19 -2.79 20.34
C TYR A 58 -7.55 -4.17 20.51
N GLU A 59 -7.66 -5.01 19.49
CA GLU A 59 -7.05 -6.34 19.37
C GLU A 59 -5.57 -6.26 18.95
N GLY A 60 -5.04 -5.06 18.69
CA GLY A 60 -3.65 -4.84 18.29
C GLY A 60 -3.39 -5.04 16.80
N GLU A 61 -4.44 -5.06 15.95
CA GLU A 61 -4.30 -5.24 14.51
C GLU A 61 -4.31 -3.90 13.76
N TRP A 62 -3.50 -3.80 12.70
CA TRP A 62 -3.48 -2.62 11.84
C TRP A 62 -4.60 -2.69 10.79
N ILE A 63 -5.62 -1.85 10.95
CA ILE A 63 -6.80 -1.84 10.09
C ILE A 63 -6.73 -0.68 9.09
N PRO A 64 -6.93 -0.93 7.78
CA PRO A 64 -6.92 0.14 6.78
C PRO A 64 -8.06 1.13 7.01
N SER A 65 -7.74 2.42 6.95
CA SER A 65 -8.73 3.50 7.08
C SER A 65 -9.27 3.96 5.72
N ARG A 66 -10.19 4.93 5.75
CA ARG A 66 -10.65 5.67 4.56
C ARG A 66 -9.75 6.87 4.24
N GLU A 67 -8.81 7.20 5.13
CA GLU A 67 -7.85 8.28 4.91
C GLU A 67 -6.69 7.77 4.06
N GLY A 68 -6.52 8.38 2.90
CA GLY A 68 -5.48 8.03 1.95
C GLY A 68 -5.82 8.48 0.54
N VAL A 69 -4.90 8.22 -0.38
CA VAL A 69 -5.10 8.43 -1.81
C VAL A 69 -4.87 7.10 -2.53
N SER A 70 -5.69 6.82 -3.53
CA SER A 70 -5.58 5.66 -4.41
C SER A 70 -5.68 6.13 -5.84
N ILE A 71 -4.68 5.82 -6.66
CA ILE A 71 -4.65 6.14 -8.08
C ILE A 71 -4.30 4.90 -8.89
N PRO A 72 -4.72 4.79 -10.16
CA PRO A 72 -4.27 3.73 -11.03
C PRO A 72 -2.74 3.69 -11.08
N ALA A 73 -2.16 2.50 -10.95
CA ALA A 73 -0.73 2.25 -10.99
C ALA A 73 -0.22 2.22 -12.45
N SER A 74 -0.60 3.23 -13.25
CA SER A 74 -0.05 3.40 -14.59
C SER A 74 1.43 3.77 -14.50
N ILE A 75 2.20 3.43 -15.55
CA ILE A 75 3.62 3.77 -15.60
C ILE A 75 3.86 5.28 -15.47
N GLU A 76 2.98 6.10 -16.06
CA GLU A 76 3.04 7.56 -15.96
C GLU A 76 2.86 8.03 -14.51
N ASN A 77 1.84 7.55 -13.81
CA ASN A 77 1.59 7.95 -12.42
C ASN A 77 2.75 7.54 -11.50
N ILE A 78 3.27 6.33 -11.67
CA ILE A 78 4.42 5.84 -10.91
C ILE A 78 5.67 6.68 -11.24
N TYR A 79 5.90 6.99 -12.51
CA TYR A 79 7.03 7.81 -12.94
C TYR A 79 6.98 9.21 -12.33
N GLN A 80 5.83 9.88 -12.35
CA GLN A 80 5.66 11.20 -11.74
C GLN A 80 5.86 11.17 -10.22
N LEU A 81 5.37 10.13 -9.53
CA LEU A 81 5.62 9.94 -8.10
C LEU A 81 7.12 9.76 -7.82
N LEU A 82 7.81 8.89 -8.55
CA LEU A 82 9.24 8.65 -8.40
C LEU A 82 10.05 9.92 -8.66
N TYR A 83 9.78 10.61 -9.77
CA TYR A 83 10.44 11.86 -10.13
C TYR A 83 10.30 12.91 -9.03
N SER A 84 9.07 13.11 -8.53
CA SER A 84 8.79 14.09 -7.46
C SER A 84 9.52 13.75 -6.17
N LEU A 85 9.59 12.47 -5.78
CA LEU A 85 10.34 12.04 -4.60
C LEU A 85 11.84 12.26 -4.76
N LEU A 86 12.41 11.94 -5.92
CA LEU A 86 13.83 12.18 -6.20
C LEU A 86 14.16 13.67 -6.24
N ASP A 87 13.28 14.51 -6.80
CA ASP A 87 13.44 15.96 -6.81
C ASP A 87 13.47 16.53 -5.37
N ILE A 88 12.56 16.07 -4.50
CA ILE A 88 12.56 16.41 -3.07
C ILE A 88 13.87 15.98 -2.41
N CYS A 89 14.30 14.73 -2.60
CA CYS A 89 15.54 14.22 -2.03
C CYS A 89 16.78 15.00 -2.53
N SER A 90 16.80 15.39 -3.81
CA SER A 90 17.93 16.14 -4.39
C SER A 90 18.13 17.50 -3.71
N LYS A 91 17.05 18.15 -3.29
CA LYS A 91 17.05 19.44 -2.58
C LYS A 91 17.42 19.30 -1.10
N ALA A 92 17.20 18.13 -0.51
CA ALA A 92 17.40 17.85 0.91
C ALA A 92 18.72 17.11 1.22
N GLU A 93 19.75 17.27 0.38
CA GLU A 93 21.06 16.57 0.50
C GLU A 93 20.99 15.03 0.36
N GLY A 94 19.94 14.49 -0.25
CA GLY A 94 19.72 13.05 -0.44
C GLY A 94 20.57 12.39 -1.54
N GLN A 95 21.76 12.92 -1.86
CA GLN A 95 22.61 12.42 -2.94
C GLN A 95 22.96 10.94 -2.78
N GLU A 96 23.12 10.47 -1.55
CA GLU A 96 23.43 9.07 -1.24
C GLU A 96 22.32 8.11 -1.70
N VAL A 97 21.05 8.46 -1.49
CA VAL A 97 19.90 7.64 -1.90
C VAL A 97 19.80 7.59 -3.42
N ILE A 98 19.97 8.74 -4.09
CA ILE A 98 19.94 8.81 -5.55
C ILE A 98 21.06 7.96 -6.15
N LYS A 99 22.27 8.07 -5.60
CA LYS A 99 23.43 7.30 -6.06
C LYS A 99 23.27 5.80 -5.82
N PHE A 100 22.70 5.39 -4.68
CA PHE A 100 22.40 3.98 -4.40
C PHE A 100 21.55 3.35 -5.51
N PHE A 101 20.47 4.03 -5.94
CA PHE A 101 19.63 3.52 -7.02
C PHE A 101 20.32 3.57 -8.38
N TYR A 102 21.07 4.64 -8.68
CA TYR A 102 21.85 4.73 -9.91
C TYR A 102 22.87 3.59 -10.05
N ASP A 103 23.63 3.31 -8.98
CA ASP A 103 24.64 2.26 -8.98
C ASP A 103 24.01 0.86 -9.13
N ASN A 104 22.84 0.63 -8.52
CA ASN A 104 22.13 -0.65 -8.64
C ASN A 104 21.57 -0.89 -10.05
N ILE A 105 21.19 0.18 -10.77
CA ILE A 105 20.67 0.07 -12.14
C ILE A 105 21.82 -0.05 -13.15
N SER A 106 22.91 0.69 -12.95
CA SER A 106 24.05 0.74 -13.88
C SER A 106 24.99 -0.48 -13.83
N LYS A 107 24.89 -1.30 -12.78
CA LYS A 107 25.62 -2.58 -12.66
C LYS A 107 24.96 -3.76 -13.37
N LYS A 108 23.91 -3.53 -14.15
CA LYS A 108 23.35 -4.49 -15.11
C LYS A 108 24.00 -4.32 -16.47
#